data_AF-A0A9E1WK66-F1
#
_entry.id   AF-A0A9E1WK66-F1
#
_cell.length_a   1.000
_cell.length_b   1.000
_cell.length_c   1.000
_cell.angle_alpha   90.00
_cell.angle_beta   90.00
_cell.angle_gamma   90.00
#
_symmetry.space_group_name_H-M   'P 1'
#
loop_
_entity.id
_entity.type
_entity.pdbx_description
1 polymer ?
#
loop_
_entity_poly.entity_id
_entity_poly.type
_entity_poly.pdbx_seq_one_letter_code
_entity_poly.pdbx_strand_id
1 'polypeptide(L)'
;MRFFLKIAIFMVTLTIFNAAYSAEELTVDQIIEGHIKAIGGIENIKELNNLVYSGGTYQEGDFTGNGNASMSLARPYFKLVGNKNARDSYMEGYDGSAWEYYSSQGVVIRTVGPPSEAIRHYAGVEHPLVNYRAKGSKAEIVSEVQYEGSDVVVIKLTRMDGFEEFFYIDQQNYQLKASSAVIPIHAFGEAISQITKISDYRNIGGVMIAHRFEAVQMPEGNVLSSMQWGKIEANTPLAEDWFSPPELDKKPAQQFAEKLYEQRSDINSVMWTYKNFRQSYPEINTNKMSNFAGFQMLKMGEIETSIALLEQNAQDYPDQSDARFELGRAYLSADRNNDARAQFNLALEFDPKNDQAKRELENLNN
;
A
#
# COMPACT_ATOMS: atom_id res chain seq x y z
N MET A 1 -79.16 -41.33 54.66
CA MET A 1 -78.38 -40.15 54.23
C MET A 1 -77.16 -40.65 53.47
N ARG A 2 -77.08 -40.39 52.15
CA ARG A 2 -76.09 -40.95 51.22
C ARG A 2 -74.78 -40.16 51.31
N PHE A 3 -73.63 -40.82 51.48
CA PHE A 3 -72.31 -40.22 51.32
C PHE A 3 -71.77 -40.55 49.92
N PHE A 4 -71.47 -39.53 49.12
CA PHE A 4 -70.84 -39.67 47.80
C PHE A 4 -69.31 -39.49 47.91
N LEU A 5 -68.58 -40.46 47.37
CA LEU A 5 -67.12 -40.49 47.23
C LEU A 5 -66.72 -39.62 46.02
N LYS A 6 -65.86 -38.61 46.20
CA LYS A 6 -65.27 -37.83 45.09
C LYS A 6 -63.84 -38.34 44.82
N ILE A 7 -63.65 -38.92 43.64
CA ILE A 7 -62.34 -39.32 43.10
C ILE A 7 -61.76 -38.09 42.38
N ALA A 8 -60.57 -37.65 42.79
CA ALA A 8 -59.81 -36.61 42.11
C ALA A 8 -58.84 -37.27 41.11
N ILE A 9 -58.99 -36.93 39.82
CA ILE A 9 -58.09 -37.35 38.75
C ILE A 9 -56.95 -36.33 38.66
N PHE A 10 -55.71 -36.78 38.87
CA PHE A 10 -54.50 -35.97 38.70
C PHE A 10 -54.02 -36.10 37.25
N MET A 11 -54.12 -35.02 36.47
CA MET A 11 -53.64 -34.95 35.09
C MET A 11 -52.20 -34.43 35.11
N VAL A 12 -51.23 -35.31 34.80
CA VAL A 12 -49.82 -34.94 34.69
C VAL A 12 -49.58 -34.38 33.28
N THR A 13 -49.30 -33.08 33.18
CA THR A 13 -48.85 -32.41 31.96
C THR A 13 -47.35 -32.65 31.78
N LEU A 14 -46.98 -33.45 30.78
CA LEU A 14 -45.60 -33.70 30.37
C LEU A 14 -45.09 -32.47 29.59
N THR A 15 -44.22 -31.67 30.20
CA THR A 15 -43.56 -30.54 29.54
C THR A 15 -42.34 -31.05 28.77
N ILE A 16 -42.41 -31.05 27.43
CA ILE A 16 -41.27 -31.38 26.57
C ILE A 16 -40.39 -30.12 26.52
N PHE A 17 -39.24 -30.15 27.19
CA PHE A 17 -38.18 -29.16 27.00
C PHE A 17 -37.50 -29.42 25.66
N ASN A 18 -37.86 -28.66 24.63
CA ASN A 18 -37.01 -28.51 23.46
C ASN A 18 -35.81 -27.65 23.86
N ALA A 19 -34.69 -28.30 24.18
CA ALA A 19 -33.41 -27.62 24.23
C ALA A 19 -33.08 -27.19 22.79
N ALA A 20 -33.29 -25.90 22.49
CA ALA A 20 -32.70 -25.30 21.30
C ALA A 20 -31.19 -25.41 21.45
N TYR A 21 -30.57 -26.30 20.66
CA TYR A 21 -29.13 -26.30 20.47
C TYR A 21 -28.82 -24.98 19.75
N SER A 22 -28.37 -23.98 20.51
CA SER A 22 -27.72 -22.81 19.89
C SER A 22 -26.43 -23.36 19.29
N ALA A 23 -26.31 -23.31 17.96
CA ALA A 23 -25.01 -23.48 17.34
C ALA A 23 -24.08 -22.43 17.99
N GLU A 24 -22.93 -22.88 18.50
CA GLU A 24 -21.92 -21.98 19.03
C GLU A 24 -21.39 -21.15 17.86
N GLU A 25 -21.63 -19.84 17.89
CA GLU A 25 -21.17 -18.94 16.84
C GLU A 25 -19.64 -18.98 16.79
N LEU A 26 -19.05 -19.22 15.60
CA LEU A 26 -17.60 -19.37 15.48
C LEU A 26 -16.92 -18.07 15.88
N THR A 27 -15.96 -18.18 16.79
CA THR A 27 -15.12 -17.05 17.19
C THR A 27 -14.19 -16.64 16.04
N VAL A 28 -13.78 -15.37 16.02
CA VAL A 28 -12.79 -14.87 15.05
C VAL A 28 -11.51 -15.70 15.04
N ASP A 29 -11.08 -16.19 16.21
CA ASP A 29 -9.89 -17.03 16.37
C ASP A 29 -10.06 -18.38 15.67
N GLN A 30 -11.23 -19.02 15.78
CA GLN A 30 -11.51 -20.29 15.11
C GLN A 30 -11.50 -20.14 13.59
N ILE A 31 -12.05 -19.04 13.05
CA ILE A 31 -12.01 -18.78 11.60
C ILE A 31 -10.57 -18.55 11.14
N ILE A 32 -9.80 -17.75 11.88
CA ILE A 32 -8.39 -17.48 11.57
C ILE A 32 -7.55 -18.76 11.65
N GLU A 33 -7.74 -19.60 12.67
CA GLU A 33 -7.05 -20.90 12.79
C GLU A 33 -7.40 -21.84 11.63
N GLY A 34 -8.68 -21.89 11.24
CA GLY A 34 -9.14 -22.63 10.06
C GLY A 34 -8.46 -22.13 8.79
N HIS A 35 -8.37 -20.82 8.60
CA HIS A 35 -7.67 -20.21 7.47
C HIS A 35 -6.18 -20.54 7.46
N ILE A 36 -5.50 -20.39 8.60
CA ILE A 36 -4.07 -20.74 8.75
C ILE A 36 -3.84 -22.21 8.37
N LYS A 37 -4.73 -23.11 8.81
CA LYS A 37 -4.67 -24.54 8.45
C LYS A 37 -4.90 -24.75 6.95
N ALA A 38 -5.87 -24.08 6.35
CA ALA A 38 -6.21 -24.20 4.93
C ALA A 38 -5.07 -23.74 4.01
N ILE A 39 -4.33 -22.70 4.38
CA ILE A 39 -3.20 -22.22 3.58
C ILE A 39 -1.90 -23.00 3.79
N GLY A 40 -1.86 -24.03 4.64
CA GLY A 40 -0.67 -24.88 4.82
C GLY A 40 -0.28 -25.17 6.26
N GLY A 41 -0.91 -24.50 7.23
CA GLY A 41 -0.66 -24.69 8.65
C GLY A 41 0.55 -23.91 9.18
N ILE A 42 0.53 -23.62 10.48
CA ILE A 42 1.50 -22.71 11.12
C ILE A 42 2.95 -23.19 11.02
N GLU A 43 3.19 -24.50 11.03
CA GLU A 43 4.54 -25.06 10.96
C GLU A 43 5.17 -24.82 9.58
N ASN A 44 4.45 -25.09 8.48
CA ASN A 44 4.96 -24.79 7.13
C ASN A 44 5.16 -23.29 6.91
N ILE A 45 4.28 -22.45 7.46
CA ILE A 45 4.40 -20.98 7.35
C ILE A 45 5.65 -20.46 8.06
N LYS A 46 6.05 -21.06 9.20
CA LYS A 46 7.27 -20.68 9.93
C LYS A 46 8.54 -21.05 9.15
N GLU A 47 8.52 -22.16 8.42
CA GLU A 47 9.67 -22.62 7.61
C GLU A 47 9.92 -21.76 6.35
N LEU A 48 8.98 -20.89 5.98
CA LEU A 48 9.21 -19.89 4.94
C LEU A 48 10.07 -18.74 5.50
N ASN A 49 11.32 -18.70 5.05
CA ASN A 49 12.28 -17.63 5.34
C ASN A 49 12.18 -16.49 4.34
N ASN A 50 11.95 -16.79 3.07
CA ASN A 50 11.77 -15.81 2.00
C ASN A 50 10.88 -16.34 0.87
N LEU A 51 10.37 -15.41 0.07
CA LEU A 51 9.63 -15.65 -1.15
C LEU A 51 10.16 -14.74 -2.26
N VAL A 52 10.46 -15.31 -3.42
CA VAL A 52 10.92 -14.58 -4.61
C VAL A 52 9.88 -14.73 -5.72
N TYR A 53 9.31 -13.61 -6.13
CA TYR A 53 8.28 -13.48 -7.16
C TYR A 53 8.93 -12.96 -8.44
N SER A 54 8.60 -13.56 -9.58
CA SER A 54 9.17 -13.17 -10.88
C SER A 54 8.22 -13.44 -12.05
N GLY A 55 8.54 -12.85 -13.20
CA GLY A 55 7.77 -13.00 -14.44
C GLY A 55 6.35 -12.47 -14.31
N GLY A 56 6.17 -11.42 -13.52
CA GLY A 56 4.86 -10.86 -13.24
C GLY A 56 4.35 -9.94 -14.36
N THR A 57 3.07 -10.08 -14.70
CA THR A 57 2.36 -9.13 -15.57
C THR A 57 1.47 -8.23 -14.71
N TYR A 58 1.49 -6.93 -15.02
CA TYR A 58 0.77 -5.89 -14.28
C TYR A 58 0.02 -4.99 -15.24
N GLN A 59 -1.21 -4.62 -14.88
CA GLN A 59 -2.03 -3.63 -15.59
C GLN A 59 -2.62 -2.67 -14.56
N GLU A 60 -2.61 -1.37 -14.84
CA GLU A 60 -3.26 -0.33 -14.04
C GLU A 60 -3.77 0.78 -14.95
N GLY A 61 -5.08 0.98 -15.05
CA GLY A 61 -5.66 1.85 -16.07
C GLY A 61 -5.13 1.53 -17.47
N ASP A 62 -4.57 2.52 -18.16
CA ASP A 62 -3.94 2.38 -19.48
C ASP A 62 -2.48 1.90 -19.43
N PHE A 63 -1.89 1.78 -18.24
CA PHE A 63 -0.51 1.35 -18.07
C PHE A 63 -0.41 -0.18 -18.04
N THR A 64 0.42 -0.73 -18.94
CA THR A 64 0.82 -2.14 -18.96
C THR A 64 2.28 -2.25 -18.56
N GLY A 65 2.56 -3.05 -17.52
CA GLY A 65 3.92 -3.36 -17.10
C GLY A 65 4.71 -4.12 -18.16
N ASN A 66 6.04 -4.13 -18.06
CA ASN A 66 6.95 -4.75 -19.03
C ASN A 66 6.93 -6.30 -19.06
N GLY A 67 6.02 -6.95 -18.32
CA GLY A 67 5.90 -8.40 -18.20
C GLY A 67 6.99 -9.08 -17.36
N ASN A 68 7.83 -8.31 -16.66
CA ASN A 68 8.93 -8.82 -15.84
C ASN A 68 8.87 -8.26 -14.41
N ALA A 69 7.67 -7.97 -13.89
CA ALA A 69 7.53 -7.53 -12.51
C ALA A 69 8.13 -8.59 -11.57
N SER A 70 8.77 -8.11 -10.51
CA SER A 70 9.48 -8.94 -9.54
C SER A 70 9.33 -8.36 -8.15
N MET A 71 9.36 -9.24 -7.16
CA MET A 71 9.30 -8.87 -5.75
C MET A 71 10.04 -9.92 -4.93
N SER A 72 10.64 -9.53 -3.82
CA SER A 72 11.20 -10.44 -2.83
C SER A 72 10.73 -10.04 -1.45
N LEU A 73 10.42 -11.04 -0.62
CA LEU A 73 10.07 -10.87 0.79
C LEU A 73 10.99 -11.77 1.61
N ALA A 74 11.48 -11.32 2.76
CA ALA A 74 12.19 -12.19 3.71
C ALA A 74 11.91 -11.82 5.16
N ARG A 75 11.98 -12.81 6.05
CA ARG A 75 11.92 -12.57 7.49
C ARG A 75 13.12 -11.72 7.95
N PRO A 76 12.95 -10.82 8.93
CA PRO A 76 11.71 -10.57 9.67
C PRO A 76 10.72 -9.60 8.98
N TYR A 77 11.17 -8.75 8.05
CA TYR A 77 10.33 -7.69 7.44
C TYR A 77 10.96 -7.11 6.17
N PHE A 78 11.83 -7.87 5.52
CA PHE A 78 12.55 -7.42 4.34
C PHE A 78 11.65 -7.48 3.11
N LYS A 79 11.67 -6.41 2.31
CA LYS A 79 10.94 -6.33 1.04
C LYS A 79 11.77 -5.66 -0.03
N LEU A 80 11.65 -6.13 -1.26
CA LEU A 80 12.13 -5.48 -2.48
C LEU A 80 11.05 -5.64 -3.54
N VAL A 81 10.63 -4.55 -4.18
CA VAL A 81 9.86 -4.54 -5.42
C VAL A 81 10.78 -4.06 -6.53
N GLY A 82 10.80 -4.83 -7.62
CA GLY A 82 11.77 -4.69 -8.69
C GLY A 82 12.97 -5.62 -8.55
N ASN A 83 13.79 -5.66 -9.58
CA ASN A 83 14.94 -6.55 -9.69
C ASN A 83 16.24 -5.74 -9.65
N LYS A 84 16.95 -5.88 -8.54
CA LYS A 84 18.26 -5.24 -8.32
C LYS A 84 19.27 -5.57 -9.43
N ASN A 85 19.25 -6.80 -9.94
CA ASN A 85 20.16 -7.23 -11.01
C ASN A 85 19.77 -6.65 -12.38
N ALA A 86 18.48 -6.46 -12.63
CA ALA A 86 17.98 -5.86 -13.87
C ALA A 86 18.12 -4.32 -13.89
N ARG A 87 18.39 -3.71 -12.73
CA ARG A 87 18.44 -2.25 -12.53
C ARG A 87 17.17 -1.57 -13.05
N ASP A 88 16.03 -2.08 -12.61
CA ASP A 88 14.72 -1.53 -12.95
C ASP A 88 14.68 -0.01 -12.74
N SER A 89 13.89 0.68 -13.57
CA SER A 89 13.86 2.14 -13.59
C SER A 89 13.33 2.76 -12.30
N TYR A 90 12.54 1.99 -11.56
CA TYR A 90 12.07 2.25 -10.21
C TYR A 90 12.22 0.98 -9.39
N MET A 91 12.65 1.11 -8.15
CA MET A 91 12.62 0.05 -7.15
C MET A 91 12.24 0.64 -5.80
N GLU A 92 11.58 -0.15 -4.98
CA GLU A 92 11.30 0.22 -3.59
C GLU A 92 11.57 -0.98 -2.68
N GLY A 93 11.88 -0.71 -1.42
CA GLY A 93 12.17 -1.78 -0.50
C GLY A 93 12.10 -1.37 0.95
N TYR A 94 12.32 -2.36 1.81
CA TYR A 94 12.41 -2.22 3.23
C TYR A 94 13.55 -3.10 3.73
N ASP A 95 14.61 -2.47 4.23
CA ASP A 95 15.79 -3.14 4.81
C ASP A 95 15.87 -2.96 6.34
N GLY A 96 14.76 -2.60 6.97
CA GLY A 96 14.73 -1.98 8.30
C GLY A 96 14.36 -0.50 8.24
N SER A 97 14.51 0.11 7.06
CA SER A 97 13.91 1.40 6.71
C SER A 97 13.38 1.36 5.29
N ALA A 98 12.21 1.98 5.05
CA ALA A 98 11.66 2.06 3.71
C ALA A 98 12.57 2.91 2.81
N TRP A 99 12.69 2.54 1.54
CA TRP A 99 13.46 3.26 0.56
C TRP A 99 12.84 3.16 -0.83
N GLU A 100 13.09 4.19 -1.64
CA GLU A 100 12.72 4.24 -3.05
C GLU A 100 13.95 4.64 -3.88
N TYR A 101 14.13 4.00 -5.03
CA TYR A 101 15.18 4.27 -6.00
C TYR A 101 14.56 4.78 -7.30
N TYR A 102 15.09 5.90 -7.79
CA TYR A 102 14.64 6.56 -9.01
C TYR A 102 15.78 6.64 -10.02
N SER A 103 15.80 5.76 -11.02
CA SER A 103 16.88 5.73 -12.02
C SER A 103 17.01 7.02 -12.83
N SER A 104 15.88 7.70 -13.12
CA SER A 104 15.88 8.89 -13.99
C SER A 104 16.49 10.13 -13.33
N GLN A 105 16.50 10.18 -12.01
CA GLN A 105 17.24 11.16 -11.21
C GLN A 105 18.59 10.59 -10.73
N GLY A 106 18.70 9.27 -10.60
CA GLY A 106 19.87 8.61 -10.03
C GLY A 106 19.98 8.84 -8.52
N VAL A 107 18.85 8.74 -7.82
CA VAL A 107 18.75 9.03 -6.38
C VAL A 107 18.09 7.89 -5.63
N VAL A 108 18.46 7.75 -4.36
CA VAL A 108 17.80 6.89 -3.38
C VAL A 108 17.31 7.77 -2.25
N ILE A 109 16.05 7.60 -1.86
CA ILE A 109 15.48 8.30 -0.71
C ILE A 109 14.99 7.31 0.33
N ARG A 110 15.04 7.70 1.61
CA ARG A 110 14.48 6.95 2.73
C ARG A 110 13.10 7.49 3.08
N THR A 111 12.06 6.77 2.70
CA THR A 111 10.67 7.22 2.87
C THR A 111 10.17 7.01 4.30
N VAL A 112 9.25 7.88 4.70
CA VAL A 112 8.53 7.85 5.99
C VAL A 112 7.04 8.03 5.75
N GLY A 113 6.23 8.10 6.81
CA GLY A 113 4.80 8.40 6.69
C GLY A 113 4.06 7.38 5.79
N PRO A 114 3.05 7.84 5.02
CA PRO A 114 2.17 6.94 4.28
C PRO A 114 2.87 5.98 3.30
N PRO A 115 3.88 6.39 2.51
CA PRO A 115 4.58 5.44 1.64
C PRO A 115 5.34 4.36 2.41
N SER A 116 5.92 4.70 3.57
CA SER A 116 6.61 3.73 4.43
C SER A 116 5.62 2.79 5.13
N GLU A 117 4.44 3.29 5.53
CA GLU A 117 3.34 2.49 6.07
C GLU A 117 2.85 1.45 5.06
N ALA A 118 2.57 1.89 3.83
CA ALA A 118 2.13 1.01 2.73
C ALA A 118 3.14 -0.12 2.45
N ILE A 119 4.45 0.18 2.44
CA ILE A 119 5.49 -0.85 2.29
C ILE A 119 5.45 -1.85 3.45
N ARG A 120 5.36 -1.38 4.71
CA ARG A 120 5.34 -2.25 5.90
C ARG A 120 4.13 -3.16 5.96
N HIS A 121 2.95 -2.72 5.50
CA HIS A 121 1.73 -3.53 5.53
C HIS A 121 1.88 -4.85 4.78
N TYR A 122 2.74 -4.89 3.76
CA TYR A 122 2.94 -6.04 2.87
C TYR A 122 4.41 -6.51 2.80
N ALA A 123 5.20 -6.26 3.85
CA ALA A 123 6.60 -6.69 3.94
C ALA A 123 6.80 -8.05 4.65
N GLY A 124 5.71 -8.62 5.21
CA GLY A 124 5.75 -9.94 5.85
C GLY A 124 5.70 -11.08 4.82
N VAL A 125 6.44 -12.16 5.09
CA VAL A 125 6.39 -13.39 4.30
C VAL A 125 5.04 -14.10 4.48
N GLU A 126 4.49 -14.06 5.70
CA GLU A 126 3.21 -14.67 6.02
C GLU A 126 2.00 -13.72 5.92
N HIS A 127 0.81 -14.29 5.75
CA HIS A 127 -0.46 -13.57 5.77
C HIS A 127 -0.62 -12.75 7.08
N PRO A 128 -1.18 -11.52 7.05
CA PRO A 128 -1.24 -10.64 8.22
C PRO A 128 -2.09 -11.18 9.39
N LEU A 129 -3.03 -12.09 9.14
CA LEU A 129 -3.79 -12.78 10.20
C LEU A 129 -2.93 -13.75 11.03
N VAL A 130 -1.79 -14.22 10.50
CA VAL A 130 -0.87 -15.12 11.23
C VAL A 130 -0.24 -14.35 12.38
N ASN A 131 -0.46 -14.83 13.61
CA ASN A 131 0.03 -14.24 14.86
C ASN A 131 -0.33 -12.75 15.03
N TYR A 132 -1.50 -12.34 14.53
CA TYR A 132 -1.90 -10.93 14.46
C TYR A 132 -1.82 -10.19 15.81
N ARG A 133 -2.17 -10.84 16.94
CA ARG A 133 -2.07 -10.25 18.29
C ARG A 133 -0.64 -9.94 18.69
N ALA A 134 0.31 -10.83 18.37
CA ALA A 134 1.73 -10.62 18.66
C ALA A 134 2.33 -9.48 17.81
N LYS A 135 1.69 -9.18 16.66
CA LYS A 135 2.01 -8.04 15.80
C LYS A 135 1.32 -6.74 16.24
N GLY A 136 0.58 -6.75 17.36
CA GLY A 136 -0.14 -5.59 17.87
C GLY A 136 -1.48 -5.30 17.16
N SER A 137 -1.95 -6.20 16.31
CA SER A 137 -3.21 -6.05 15.58
C SER A 137 -4.41 -6.59 16.36
N LYS A 138 -5.61 -6.16 15.97
CA LYS A 138 -6.91 -6.66 16.47
C LYS A 138 -7.73 -7.19 15.30
N ALA A 139 -8.43 -8.30 15.51
CA ALA A 139 -9.29 -8.90 14.49
C ALA A 139 -10.69 -9.13 15.06
N GLU A 140 -11.71 -8.88 14.25
CA GLU A 140 -13.12 -9.07 14.59
C GLU A 140 -13.93 -9.54 13.38
N ILE A 141 -14.96 -10.36 13.61
CA ILE A 141 -15.94 -10.70 12.57
C ILE A 141 -16.91 -9.52 12.44
N VAL A 142 -17.09 -9.01 11.22
CA VAL A 142 -17.97 -7.85 10.99
C VAL A 142 -19.21 -8.19 10.18
N SER A 143 -19.19 -9.25 9.38
CA SER A 143 -20.35 -9.72 8.63
C SER A 143 -20.16 -11.13 8.09
N GLU A 144 -21.27 -11.75 7.70
CA GLU A 144 -21.31 -12.92 6.82
C GLU A 144 -22.07 -12.53 5.56
N VAL A 145 -21.48 -12.77 4.40
CA VAL A 145 -22.04 -12.34 3.12
C VAL A 145 -21.86 -13.41 2.05
N GLN A 146 -22.69 -13.35 1.01
CA GLN A 146 -22.45 -14.09 -0.24
C GLN A 146 -21.50 -13.28 -1.12
N TYR A 147 -20.37 -13.88 -1.49
CA TYR A 147 -19.36 -13.27 -2.36
C TYR A 147 -18.96 -14.24 -3.47
N GLU A 148 -19.22 -13.84 -4.73
CA GLU A 148 -18.97 -14.65 -5.93
C GLU A 148 -19.50 -16.10 -5.83
N GLY A 149 -20.66 -16.28 -5.19
CA GLY A 149 -21.33 -17.57 -5.02
C GLY A 149 -20.83 -18.42 -3.85
N SER A 150 -19.94 -17.89 -3.00
CA SER A 150 -19.48 -18.51 -1.76
C SER A 150 -20.02 -17.76 -0.55
N ASP A 151 -20.49 -18.48 0.47
CA ASP A 151 -20.70 -17.90 1.80
C ASP A 151 -19.35 -17.59 2.45
N VAL A 152 -19.10 -16.33 2.77
CA VAL A 152 -17.83 -15.87 3.36
C VAL A 152 -18.07 -15.15 4.69
N VAL A 153 -17.17 -15.36 5.63
CA VAL A 153 -17.04 -14.54 6.84
C VAL A 153 -16.09 -13.39 6.53
N VAL A 154 -16.49 -12.17 6.86
CA VAL A 154 -15.65 -10.98 6.72
C VAL A 154 -14.98 -10.68 8.05
N ILE A 155 -13.67 -10.81 8.08
CA ILE A 155 -12.83 -10.45 9.22
C ILE A 155 -12.24 -9.07 8.98
N LYS A 156 -12.53 -8.12 9.86
CA LYS A 156 -11.80 -6.86 9.92
C LYS A 156 -10.53 -7.04 10.75
N LEU A 157 -9.40 -6.60 10.21
CA LEU A 157 -8.13 -6.50 10.89
C LEU A 157 -7.75 -5.01 11.04
N THR A 158 -7.62 -4.54 12.27
CA THR A 158 -7.01 -3.24 12.58
C THR A 158 -5.55 -3.47 12.96
N ARG A 159 -4.63 -2.97 12.14
CA ARG A 159 -3.17 -3.05 12.37
C ARG A 159 -2.74 -2.10 13.50
N MET A 160 -1.49 -2.25 13.96
CA MET A 160 -0.92 -1.46 15.06
C MET A 160 -0.91 0.05 14.77
N ASP A 161 -0.80 0.45 13.51
CA ASP A 161 -0.85 1.84 13.05
C ASP A 161 -2.28 2.34 12.76
N GLY A 162 -3.30 1.53 13.06
CA GLY A 162 -4.70 1.85 12.83
C GLY A 162 -5.21 1.54 11.42
N PHE A 163 -4.37 1.05 10.51
CA PHE A 163 -4.81 0.68 9.17
C PHE A 163 -5.81 -0.48 9.23
N GLU A 164 -6.97 -0.31 8.60
CA GLU A 164 -8.04 -1.29 8.56
C GLU A 164 -8.08 -2.01 7.22
N GLU A 165 -8.10 -3.34 7.27
CA GLU A 165 -8.25 -4.21 6.11
C GLU A 165 -9.28 -5.29 6.43
N PHE A 166 -10.05 -5.70 5.43
CA PHE A 166 -11.10 -6.70 5.57
C PHE A 166 -10.76 -7.92 4.74
N PHE A 167 -10.94 -9.12 5.31
CA PHE A 167 -10.63 -10.40 4.68
C PHE A 167 -11.88 -11.24 4.52
N TYR A 168 -12.15 -11.71 3.31
CA TYR A 168 -13.33 -12.49 2.94
C TYR A 168 -12.94 -13.97 2.89
N ILE A 169 -13.26 -14.72 3.94
CA ILE A 169 -12.84 -16.11 4.16
C ILE A 169 -14.02 -17.05 3.89
N ASP A 170 -13.87 -17.98 2.97
CA ASP A 170 -14.87 -18.99 2.61
C ASP A 170 -15.22 -19.88 3.82
N GLN A 171 -16.51 -20.01 4.14
CA GLN A 171 -16.98 -20.76 5.31
C GLN A 171 -16.75 -22.27 5.20
N GLN A 172 -16.64 -22.82 3.99
CA GLN A 172 -16.52 -24.27 3.77
C GLN A 172 -15.06 -24.74 3.83
N ASN A 173 -14.15 -23.97 3.23
CA ASN A 173 -12.76 -24.37 3.05
C ASN A 173 -11.73 -23.40 3.66
N TYR A 174 -12.17 -22.30 4.27
CA TYR A 174 -11.34 -21.28 4.91
C TYR A 174 -10.31 -20.61 3.97
N GLN A 175 -10.50 -20.70 2.66
CA GLN A 175 -9.68 -20.00 1.68
C GLN A 175 -10.04 -18.51 1.67
N LEU A 176 -9.02 -17.66 1.54
CA LEU A 176 -9.22 -16.22 1.32
C LEU A 176 -9.66 -15.99 -0.13
N LYS A 177 -10.84 -15.37 -0.32
CA LYS A 177 -11.40 -15.08 -1.65
C LYS A 177 -11.08 -13.67 -2.11
N ALA A 178 -11.05 -12.73 -1.16
CA ALA A 178 -10.76 -11.33 -1.42
C ALA A 178 -10.26 -10.62 -0.16
N SER A 179 -9.64 -9.45 -0.34
CA SER A 179 -9.49 -8.46 0.73
C SER A 179 -10.00 -7.09 0.27
N SER A 180 -10.42 -6.24 1.19
CA SER A 180 -10.81 -4.86 0.87
C SER A 180 -10.21 -3.87 1.86
N ALA A 181 -9.99 -2.64 1.39
CA ALA A 181 -9.49 -1.53 2.18
C ALA A 181 -9.87 -0.20 1.52
N VAL A 182 -9.82 0.88 2.29
CA VAL A 182 -9.92 2.25 1.78
C VAL A 182 -8.50 2.79 1.67
N ILE A 183 -8.02 3.00 0.44
CA ILE A 183 -6.65 3.46 0.19
C ILE A 183 -6.61 4.59 -0.85
N PRO A 184 -5.66 5.54 -0.74
CA PRO A 184 -5.43 6.58 -1.75
C PRO A 184 -5.13 6.00 -3.14
N ILE A 185 -5.67 6.60 -4.20
CA ILE A 185 -5.18 6.34 -5.57
C ILE A 185 -3.84 7.06 -5.76
N HIS A 186 -2.75 6.30 -5.83
CA HIS A 186 -1.38 6.84 -5.80
C HIS A 186 -1.14 7.76 -4.58
N ALA A 187 -0.06 8.54 -4.57
CA ALA A 187 0.34 9.31 -3.39
C ALA A 187 -0.55 10.53 -3.06
N PHE A 188 -1.40 10.99 -4.00
CA PHE A 188 -2.15 12.25 -3.88
C PHE A 188 -3.64 12.13 -4.21
N GLY A 189 -4.09 11.00 -4.75
CA GLY A 189 -5.50 10.82 -5.11
C GLY A 189 -6.38 10.58 -3.89
N GLU A 190 -7.68 10.80 -4.07
CA GLU A 190 -8.65 10.50 -3.03
C GLU A 190 -8.58 9.03 -2.60
N ALA A 191 -8.85 8.79 -1.33
CA ALA A 191 -8.97 7.44 -0.81
C ALA A 191 -10.25 6.79 -1.35
N ILE A 192 -10.11 5.68 -2.05
CA ILE A 192 -11.23 4.91 -2.58
C ILE A 192 -11.35 3.58 -1.86
N SER A 193 -12.60 3.13 -1.69
CA SER A 193 -12.87 1.76 -1.28
C SER A 193 -12.63 0.83 -2.46
N GLN A 194 -11.77 -0.16 -2.26
CA GLN A 194 -11.50 -1.18 -3.27
C GLN A 194 -11.54 -2.58 -2.67
N ILE A 195 -11.90 -3.56 -3.50
CA ILE A 195 -11.81 -4.97 -3.20
C ILE A 195 -10.81 -5.63 -4.16
N THR A 196 -9.86 -6.37 -3.60
CA THR A 196 -8.89 -7.17 -4.34
C THR A 196 -9.37 -8.60 -4.36
N LYS A 197 -9.73 -9.10 -5.55
CA LYS A 197 -10.01 -10.52 -5.79
C LYS A 197 -8.71 -11.30 -5.79
N ILE A 198 -8.67 -12.43 -5.10
CA ILE A 198 -7.45 -13.21 -4.90
C ILE A 198 -7.69 -14.65 -5.36
N SER A 199 -6.86 -15.13 -6.29
CA SER A 199 -7.04 -16.45 -6.91
C SER A 199 -5.73 -17.06 -7.39
N ASP A 200 -5.82 -18.23 -8.05
CA ASP A 200 -4.66 -19.01 -8.53
C ASP A 200 -3.69 -19.36 -7.39
N TYR A 201 -4.23 -20.00 -6.34
CA TYR A 201 -3.45 -20.48 -5.22
C TYR A 201 -2.65 -21.72 -5.62
N ARG A 202 -1.34 -21.68 -5.40
CA ARG A 202 -0.44 -22.80 -5.67
C ARG A 202 0.38 -23.12 -4.43
N ASN A 203 0.74 -24.39 -4.28
CA ASN A 203 1.59 -24.83 -3.17
C ASN A 203 3.04 -24.43 -3.44
N ILE A 204 3.57 -23.51 -2.63
CA ILE A 204 4.95 -23.04 -2.64
C ILE A 204 5.54 -23.31 -1.26
N GLY A 205 6.49 -24.24 -1.16
CA GLY A 205 7.13 -24.56 0.13
C GLY A 205 6.18 -25.10 1.20
N GLY A 206 5.07 -25.76 0.83
CA GLY A 206 4.08 -26.28 1.77
C GLY A 206 2.97 -25.29 2.13
N VAL A 207 2.97 -24.10 1.53
CA VAL A 207 1.99 -23.03 1.79
C VAL A 207 1.28 -22.65 0.49
N MET A 208 -0.04 -22.45 0.54
CA MET A 208 -0.84 -22.01 -0.59
C MET A 208 -0.69 -20.50 -0.78
N ILE A 209 -0.03 -20.09 -1.87
CA ILE A 209 0.25 -18.69 -2.20
C ILE A 209 -0.47 -18.32 -3.49
N ALA A 210 -1.21 -17.22 -3.44
CA ALA A 210 -1.95 -16.69 -4.59
C ALA A 210 -1.01 -16.11 -5.66
N HIS A 211 -1.31 -16.41 -6.91
CA HIS A 211 -0.59 -15.88 -8.07
C HIS A 211 -1.38 -14.78 -8.80
N ARG A 212 -2.69 -14.64 -8.57
CA ARG A 212 -3.54 -13.68 -9.27
C ARG A 212 -4.23 -12.74 -8.29
N PHE A 213 -4.12 -11.44 -8.57
CA PHE A 213 -4.77 -10.36 -7.86
C PHE A 213 -5.48 -9.43 -8.86
N GLU A 214 -6.69 -9.00 -8.54
CA GLU A 214 -7.44 -8.04 -9.35
C GLU A 214 -8.16 -7.05 -8.42
N ALA A 215 -7.72 -5.79 -8.43
CA ALA A 215 -8.31 -4.73 -7.63
C ALA A 215 -9.45 -4.07 -8.40
N VAL A 216 -10.60 -3.95 -7.76
CA VAL A 216 -11.83 -3.38 -8.31
C VAL A 216 -12.35 -2.34 -7.33
N GLN A 217 -12.76 -1.17 -7.84
CA GLN A 217 -13.40 -0.16 -7.01
C GLN A 217 -14.76 -0.67 -6.50
N MET A 218 -15.05 -0.49 -5.20
CA MET A 218 -16.33 -0.86 -4.61
C MET A 218 -17.38 0.25 -4.78
N PRO A 219 -18.69 -0.08 -4.83
CA PRO A 219 -19.29 -1.42 -4.72
C PRO A 219 -19.20 -2.26 -6.01
N GLU A 220 -19.34 -1.63 -7.18
CA GLU A 220 -19.27 -2.25 -8.51
C GLU A 220 -18.65 -1.22 -9.46
N GLY A 221 -17.33 -1.08 -9.41
CA GLY A 221 -16.58 -0.10 -10.19
C GLY A 221 -15.66 -0.73 -11.23
N ASN A 222 -14.84 0.12 -11.85
CA ASN A 222 -13.87 -0.33 -12.84
C ASN A 222 -12.77 -1.18 -12.19
N VAL A 223 -12.18 -2.07 -12.98
CA VAL A 223 -10.91 -2.72 -12.61
C VAL A 223 -9.86 -1.62 -12.50
N LEU A 224 -9.29 -1.48 -11.30
CA LEU A 224 -8.26 -0.48 -10.99
C LEU A 224 -6.89 -1.00 -11.43
N SER A 225 -6.57 -2.23 -11.01
CA SER A 225 -5.34 -2.89 -11.40
C SER A 225 -5.48 -4.40 -11.39
N SER A 226 -4.56 -5.07 -12.07
CA SER A 226 -4.47 -6.52 -12.01
C SER A 226 -3.02 -6.99 -12.09
N MET A 227 -2.72 -8.07 -11.36
CA MET A 227 -1.38 -8.64 -11.22
C MET A 227 -1.45 -10.16 -11.37
N GLN A 228 -0.60 -10.73 -12.22
CA GLN A 228 -0.39 -12.18 -12.31
C GLN A 228 1.09 -12.50 -12.16
N TRP A 229 1.45 -13.31 -11.17
CA TRP A 229 2.81 -13.82 -11.00
C TRP A 229 3.06 -15.03 -11.89
N GLY A 230 4.21 -15.04 -12.56
CA GLY A 230 4.66 -16.18 -13.36
C GLY A 230 5.22 -17.30 -12.47
N LYS A 231 6.17 -16.96 -11.59
CA LYS A 231 6.82 -17.91 -10.68
C LYS A 231 6.99 -17.31 -9.29
N ILE A 232 6.77 -18.14 -8.26
CA ILE A 232 7.08 -17.84 -6.86
C ILE A 232 7.96 -18.97 -6.32
N GLU A 233 9.06 -18.62 -5.66
CA GLU A 233 10.01 -19.58 -5.08
C GLU A 233 10.18 -19.30 -3.58
N ALA A 234 10.09 -20.35 -2.76
CA ALA A 234 10.36 -20.27 -1.33
C ALA A 234 11.82 -20.57 -1.01
N ASN A 235 12.34 -19.94 0.05
CA ASN A 235 13.65 -20.25 0.65
C ASN A 235 14.80 -20.21 -0.36
N THR A 236 14.73 -19.27 -1.30
CA THR A 236 15.77 -19.03 -2.29
C THR A 236 17.01 -18.43 -1.60
N PRO A 237 18.23 -18.90 -1.85
CA PRO A 237 19.43 -18.23 -1.37
C PRO A 237 19.54 -16.82 -1.97
N LEU A 238 19.63 -15.80 -1.11
CA LEU A 238 19.75 -14.40 -1.49
C LEU A 238 21.07 -13.81 -0.98
N ALA A 239 21.59 -12.79 -1.68
CA ALA A 239 22.75 -12.03 -1.21
C ALA A 239 22.41 -11.22 0.05
N GLU A 240 23.42 -10.91 0.88
CA GLU A 240 23.25 -10.15 2.12
C GLU A 240 22.63 -8.76 1.88
N ASP A 241 23.01 -8.13 0.78
CA ASP A 241 22.56 -6.80 0.39
C ASP A 241 21.33 -6.80 -0.52
N TRP A 242 20.64 -7.94 -0.66
CA TRP A 242 19.55 -8.11 -1.64
C TRP A 242 18.43 -7.09 -1.47
N PHE A 243 18.12 -6.73 -0.22
CA PHE A 243 17.04 -5.80 0.14
C PHE A 243 17.51 -4.35 0.32
N SER A 244 18.81 -4.11 0.22
CA SER A 244 19.39 -2.77 0.32
C SER A 244 19.25 -2.01 -1.00
N PRO A 245 19.12 -0.68 -0.96
CA PRO A 245 19.11 0.12 -2.18
C PRO A 245 20.41 -0.06 -2.99
N PRO A 246 20.36 0.17 -4.31
CA PRO A 246 21.57 0.08 -5.14
C PRO A 246 22.60 1.14 -4.73
N GLU A 247 23.88 0.78 -4.80
CA GLU A 247 24.97 1.75 -4.68
C GLU A 247 25.07 2.59 -5.97
N LEU A 248 25.11 3.91 -5.79
CA LEU A 248 25.14 4.88 -6.88
C LEU A 248 26.39 5.74 -6.79
N ASP A 249 27.02 5.99 -7.95
CA ASP A 249 28.02 7.05 -8.10
C ASP A 249 27.29 8.40 -8.24
N LYS A 250 26.99 9.01 -7.10
CA LYS A 250 26.13 10.21 -7.01
C LYS A 250 26.93 11.47 -7.35
N LYS A 251 26.49 12.22 -8.37
CA LYS A 251 27.05 13.55 -8.66
C LYS A 251 26.52 14.59 -7.65
N PRO A 252 27.12 15.80 -7.59
CA PRO A 252 26.70 16.81 -6.61
C PRO A 252 25.20 17.15 -6.66
N ALA A 253 24.58 17.17 -7.84
CA ALA A 253 23.14 17.43 -7.97
C ALA A 253 22.26 16.34 -7.34
N GLN A 254 22.65 15.06 -7.42
CA GLN A 254 21.95 13.96 -6.75
C GLN A 254 22.08 14.07 -5.24
N GLN A 255 23.31 14.29 -4.75
CA GLN A 255 23.58 14.47 -3.32
C GLN A 255 22.79 15.66 -2.75
N PHE A 256 22.67 16.73 -3.54
CA PHE A 256 21.85 17.89 -3.23
C PHE A 256 20.38 17.54 -3.03
N ALA A 257 19.74 16.85 -4.00
CA ALA A 257 18.34 16.43 -3.89
C ALA A 257 18.09 15.54 -2.67
N GLU A 258 18.95 14.55 -2.45
CA GLU A 258 18.85 13.66 -1.28
C GLU A 258 18.99 14.45 0.01
N LYS A 259 19.92 15.43 0.07
CA LYS A 259 20.12 16.21 1.29
C LYS A 259 18.96 17.14 1.61
N LEU A 260 18.37 17.78 0.61
CA LEU A 260 17.14 18.55 0.78
C LEU A 260 16.04 17.64 1.34
N TYR A 261 15.85 16.47 0.74
CA TYR A 261 14.83 15.52 1.18
C TYR A 261 15.07 14.98 2.60
N GLU A 262 16.32 14.68 2.99
CA GLU A 262 16.68 14.28 4.35
C GLU A 262 16.28 15.33 5.40
N GLN A 263 16.37 16.62 5.04
CA GLN A 263 16.08 17.75 5.91
C GLN A 263 14.63 18.23 5.84
N ARG A 264 13.75 17.51 5.13
CA ARG A 264 12.37 17.92 4.80
C ARG A 264 11.50 18.42 5.96
N SER A 265 11.77 17.99 7.19
CA SER A 265 11.03 18.39 8.38
C SER A 265 11.51 19.73 8.99
N ASP A 266 12.54 20.36 8.41
CA ASP A 266 13.06 21.67 8.82
C ASP A 266 13.28 22.57 7.60
N ILE A 267 12.34 23.50 7.38
CA ILE A 267 12.36 24.50 6.31
C ILE A 267 13.68 25.27 6.31
N ASN A 268 14.19 25.67 7.48
CA ASN A 268 15.41 26.47 7.55
C ASN A 268 16.62 25.67 7.07
N SER A 269 16.72 24.40 7.44
CA SER A 269 17.78 23.49 6.97
C SER A 269 17.70 23.29 5.46
N VAL A 270 16.51 23.04 4.90
CA VAL A 270 16.30 22.90 3.45
C VAL A 270 16.73 24.16 2.71
N MET A 271 16.27 25.33 3.15
CA MET A 271 16.59 26.60 2.51
C MET A 271 18.05 26.98 2.65
N TRP A 272 18.68 26.66 3.78
CA TRP A 272 20.11 26.87 3.98
C TRP A 272 20.91 25.99 3.01
N THR A 273 20.58 24.70 2.90
CA THR A 273 21.23 23.76 1.96
C THR A 273 21.04 24.21 0.52
N TYR A 274 19.81 24.60 0.14
CA TYR A 274 19.49 25.14 -1.18
C TYR A 274 20.41 26.30 -1.56
N LYS A 275 20.45 27.35 -0.72
CA LYS A 275 21.19 28.58 -1.00
C LYS A 275 22.70 28.36 -1.03
N ASN A 276 23.25 27.64 -0.05
CA ASN A 276 24.69 27.39 0.02
C ASN A 276 25.20 26.48 -1.10
N PHE A 277 24.41 25.47 -1.50
CA PHE A 277 24.79 24.62 -2.63
C PHE A 277 24.89 25.44 -3.92
N ARG A 278 23.86 26.23 -4.24
CA ARG A 278 23.88 27.08 -5.45
C ARG A 278 24.97 28.13 -5.45
N GLN A 279 25.30 28.68 -4.28
CA GLN A 279 26.42 29.61 -4.15
C GLN A 279 27.77 28.92 -4.40
N SER A 280 27.92 27.67 -3.96
CA SER A 280 29.17 26.91 -4.09
C SER A 280 29.33 26.27 -5.47
N TYR A 281 28.23 25.94 -6.13
CA TYR A 281 28.17 25.27 -7.43
C TYR A 281 27.25 26.03 -8.41
N PRO A 282 27.55 27.29 -8.75
CA PRO A 282 26.67 28.14 -9.58
C PRO A 282 26.47 27.60 -11.00
N GLU A 283 27.34 26.72 -11.48
CA GLU A 283 27.27 26.08 -12.79
C GLU A 283 26.30 24.88 -12.84
N ILE A 284 25.90 24.34 -11.68
CA ILE A 284 25.03 23.16 -11.61
C ILE A 284 23.57 23.62 -11.65
N ASN A 285 22.84 23.20 -12.69
CA ASN A 285 21.40 23.38 -12.73
C ASN A 285 20.71 22.46 -11.70
N THR A 286 20.12 23.07 -10.69
CA THR A 286 19.40 22.45 -9.58
C THR A 286 17.90 22.27 -9.82
N ASN A 287 17.33 22.76 -10.93
CA ASN A 287 15.88 22.80 -11.16
C ASN A 287 15.23 21.41 -11.00
N LYS A 288 15.68 20.45 -11.81
CA LYS A 288 15.14 19.08 -11.82
C LYS A 288 15.24 18.39 -10.46
N MET A 289 16.33 18.62 -9.73
CA MET A 289 16.58 17.99 -8.42
C MET A 289 15.77 18.65 -7.30
N SER A 290 15.55 19.96 -7.37
CA SER A 290 14.66 20.68 -6.45
C SER A 290 13.20 20.29 -6.68
N ASN A 291 12.78 20.19 -7.94
CA ASN A 291 11.45 19.69 -8.34
C ASN A 291 11.22 18.27 -7.80
N PHE A 292 12.19 17.38 -8.00
CA PHE A 292 12.15 16.04 -7.43
C PHE A 292 12.03 16.07 -5.90
N ALA A 293 12.92 16.78 -5.20
CA ALA A 293 12.91 16.81 -3.74
C ALA A 293 11.60 17.40 -3.18
N GLY A 294 11.10 18.50 -3.75
CA GLY A 294 9.82 19.11 -3.38
C GLY A 294 8.66 18.14 -3.59
N PHE A 295 8.57 17.49 -4.75
CA PHE A 295 7.55 16.47 -4.97
C PHE A 295 7.57 15.35 -3.93
N GLN A 296 8.76 14.86 -3.57
CA GLN A 296 8.89 13.82 -2.54
C GLN A 296 8.53 14.35 -1.14
N MET A 297 8.79 15.61 -0.83
CA MET A 297 8.33 16.26 0.41
C MET A 297 6.79 16.27 0.48
N LEU A 298 6.11 16.62 -0.62
CA LEU A 298 4.65 16.56 -0.69
C LEU A 298 4.12 15.14 -0.42
N LYS A 299 4.74 14.11 -1.01
CA LYS A 299 4.36 12.70 -0.78
C LYS A 299 4.44 12.30 0.69
N MET A 300 5.29 12.96 1.49
CA MET A 300 5.45 12.70 2.92
C MET A 300 4.56 13.57 3.81
N GLY A 301 3.78 14.50 3.23
CA GLY A 301 2.99 15.48 3.97
C GLY A 301 3.76 16.72 4.42
N GLU A 302 5.01 16.90 3.97
CA GLU A 302 5.86 18.07 4.30
C GLU A 302 5.53 19.26 3.38
N ILE A 303 4.26 19.68 3.41
CA ILE A 303 3.66 20.61 2.44
C ILE A 303 4.35 21.98 2.47
N GLU A 304 4.48 22.59 3.65
CA GLU A 304 5.08 23.92 3.79
C GLU A 304 6.56 23.96 3.39
N THR A 305 7.33 22.92 3.75
CA THR A 305 8.73 22.79 3.33
C THR A 305 8.85 22.64 1.81
N SER A 306 7.96 21.86 1.20
CA SER A 306 7.90 21.74 -0.26
C SER A 306 7.57 23.07 -0.92
N ILE A 307 6.58 23.81 -0.41
CA ILE A 307 6.21 25.13 -0.94
C ILE A 307 7.41 26.07 -0.88
N ALA A 308 8.08 26.18 0.26
CA ALA A 308 9.24 27.05 0.41
C ALA A 308 10.37 26.72 -0.59
N LEU A 309 10.68 25.42 -0.76
CA LEU A 309 11.67 24.95 -1.72
C LEU A 309 11.27 25.26 -3.17
N LEU A 310 10.02 24.97 -3.54
CA LEU A 310 9.54 25.10 -4.91
C LEU A 310 9.27 26.56 -5.30
N GLU A 311 8.87 27.42 -4.35
CA GLU A 311 8.78 28.87 -4.56
C GLU A 311 10.17 29.44 -4.87
N GLN A 312 11.18 29.08 -4.08
CA GLN A 312 12.55 29.49 -4.37
C GLN A 312 13.04 28.94 -5.71
N ASN A 313 12.73 27.67 -6.02
CA ASN A 313 13.12 27.06 -7.28
C ASN A 313 12.48 27.76 -8.49
N ALA A 314 11.19 28.09 -8.42
CA ALA A 314 10.49 28.83 -9.47
C ALA A 314 10.90 30.31 -9.58
N GLN A 315 11.48 30.90 -8.52
CA GLN A 315 12.12 32.21 -8.61
C GLN A 315 13.46 32.15 -9.34
N ASP A 316 14.28 31.14 -9.05
CA ASP A 316 15.60 30.98 -9.65
C ASP A 316 15.55 30.40 -11.08
N TYR A 317 14.45 29.73 -11.43
CA TYR A 317 14.17 29.18 -12.76
C TYR A 317 12.81 29.66 -13.27
N PRO A 318 12.65 30.97 -13.53
CA PRO A 318 11.34 31.57 -13.77
C PRO A 318 10.66 31.13 -15.07
N ASP A 319 11.43 30.60 -16.03
CA ASP A 319 11.02 30.21 -17.38
C ASP A 319 10.88 28.69 -17.58
N GLN A 320 10.98 27.91 -16.50
CA GLN A 320 10.89 26.45 -16.56
C GLN A 320 9.46 25.98 -16.25
N SER A 321 8.82 25.33 -17.24
CA SER A 321 7.45 24.81 -17.10
C SER A 321 7.32 23.80 -15.95
N ASP A 322 8.32 22.93 -15.75
CA ASP A 322 8.32 21.93 -14.69
C ASP A 322 8.40 22.55 -13.28
N ALA A 323 9.17 23.62 -13.09
CA ALA A 323 9.23 24.36 -11.83
C ALA A 323 7.88 24.97 -11.44
N ARG A 324 7.18 25.55 -12.43
CA ARG A 324 5.82 26.08 -12.25
C ARG A 324 4.82 24.98 -11.94
N PHE A 325 4.89 23.87 -12.67
CA PHE A 325 4.00 22.73 -12.47
C PHE A 325 4.15 22.14 -11.05
N GLU A 326 5.37 21.88 -10.59
CA GLU A 326 5.58 21.33 -9.25
C GLU A 326 5.15 22.29 -8.14
N LEU A 327 5.41 23.60 -8.28
CA LEU A 327 4.90 24.60 -7.34
C LEU A 327 3.36 24.63 -7.33
N GLY A 328 2.72 24.52 -8.50
CA GLY A 328 1.27 24.43 -8.60
C GLY A 328 0.71 23.22 -7.83
N ARG A 329 1.37 22.06 -7.95
CA ARG A 329 1.01 20.86 -7.18
C ARG A 329 1.20 21.04 -5.68
N ALA A 330 2.25 21.74 -5.25
CA ALA A 330 2.46 22.04 -3.83
C ALA A 330 1.36 22.94 -3.27
N TYR A 331 0.92 23.96 -4.01
CA TYR A 331 -0.22 24.78 -3.63
C TYR A 331 -1.53 24.00 -3.62
N LEU A 332 -1.73 23.07 -4.57
CA LEU A 332 -2.90 22.21 -4.59
C LEU A 332 -2.97 21.33 -3.33
N SER A 333 -1.85 20.72 -2.92
CA SER A 333 -1.76 19.95 -1.67
C SER A 333 -1.98 20.78 -0.41
N ALA A 334 -1.88 22.11 -0.49
CA ALA A 334 -2.17 23.05 0.60
C ALA A 334 -3.57 23.67 0.51
N ASP A 335 -4.46 23.14 -0.34
CA ASP A 335 -5.79 23.69 -0.63
C ASP A 335 -5.78 25.14 -1.18
N ARG A 336 -4.63 25.61 -1.68
CA ARG A 336 -4.44 26.94 -2.28
C ARG A 336 -4.78 26.91 -3.76
N ASN A 337 -6.03 26.57 -4.08
CA ASN A 337 -6.48 26.28 -5.46
C ASN A 337 -6.27 27.43 -6.45
N ASN A 338 -6.43 28.68 -6.01
CA ASN A 338 -6.20 29.85 -6.87
C ASN A 338 -4.71 30.02 -7.22
N ASP A 339 -3.83 29.80 -6.24
CA ASP A 339 -2.38 29.88 -6.45
C ASP A 339 -1.90 28.72 -7.33
N ALA A 340 -2.41 27.50 -7.08
CA ALA A 340 -2.15 26.33 -7.90
C ALA A 340 -2.53 26.58 -9.38
N ARG A 341 -3.75 27.08 -9.61
CA ARG A 341 -4.25 27.45 -10.93
C ARG A 341 -3.37 28.50 -11.62
N ALA A 342 -2.91 29.52 -10.88
CA ALA A 342 -2.01 30.52 -11.42
C ALA A 342 -0.68 29.88 -11.90
N GLN A 343 -0.09 28.99 -11.11
CA GLN A 343 1.15 28.31 -11.49
C GLN A 343 0.97 27.32 -12.64
N PHE A 344 -0.14 26.58 -12.70
CA PHE A 344 -0.41 25.69 -13.84
C PHE A 344 -0.60 26.47 -15.14
N ASN A 345 -1.27 27.63 -15.12
CA ASN A 345 -1.36 28.50 -16.29
C ASN A 345 0.02 29.01 -16.73
N LEU A 346 0.89 29.41 -15.79
CA LEU A 346 2.27 29.78 -16.09
C LEU A 346 3.06 28.60 -16.67
N ALA A 347 2.87 27.38 -16.16
CA ALA A 347 3.50 26.18 -16.72
C ALA A 347 3.12 25.98 -18.20
N LEU A 348 1.87 26.24 -18.56
CA LEU A 348 1.37 26.17 -19.95
C LEU A 348 1.80 27.33 -20.84
N GLU A 349 2.11 28.49 -20.26
CA GLU A 349 2.70 29.61 -21.00
C GLU A 349 4.11 29.25 -21.50
N PHE A 350 4.92 28.61 -20.64
CA PHE A 350 6.28 28.18 -21.00
C PHE A 350 6.32 26.88 -21.80
N ASP A 351 5.39 25.95 -21.56
CA ASP A 351 5.21 24.74 -22.37
C ASP A 351 3.71 24.42 -22.59
N PRO A 352 3.13 24.85 -23.71
CA PRO A 352 1.74 24.52 -24.07
C PRO A 352 1.46 23.02 -24.23
N LYS A 353 2.49 22.16 -24.28
CA LYS A 353 2.36 20.70 -24.37
C LYS A 353 2.48 19.99 -23.02
N ASN A 354 2.57 20.72 -21.90
CA ASN A 354 2.56 20.12 -20.57
C ASN A 354 1.18 19.54 -20.25
N ASP A 355 0.96 18.28 -20.63
CA ASP A 355 -0.33 17.62 -20.47
C ASP A 355 -0.68 17.33 -18.99
N GLN A 356 0.31 17.30 -18.11
CA GLN A 356 0.06 17.19 -16.67
C GLN A 356 -0.59 18.47 -16.14
N ALA A 357 -0.05 19.65 -16.48
CA ALA A 357 -0.63 20.93 -16.09
C ALA A 357 -2.05 21.14 -16.65
N LYS A 358 -2.33 20.68 -17.88
CA LYS A 358 -3.69 20.70 -18.46
C LYS A 358 -4.67 19.88 -17.64
N ARG A 359 -4.31 18.63 -17.32
CA ARG A 359 -5.18 17.73 -16.54
C ARG A 359 -5.49 18.31 -15.16
N GLU A 360 -4.49 18.85 -14.46
CA GLU A 360 -4.73 19.45 -13.13
C GLU A 360 -5.63 20.70 -13.21
N LEU A 361 -5.52 21.51 -14.26
CA LEU A 361 -6.43 22.64 -14.49
C LEU A 361 -7.85 22.18 -14.81
N GLU A 362 -8.02 21.13 -15.61
CA GLU A 362 -9.32 20.52 -15.87
C GLU A 362 -9.96 20.00 -14.58
N ASN A 363 -9.20 19.30 -13.74
CA ASN A 363 -9.66 18.81 -12.44
C ASN A 363 -10.07 19.95 -11.49
N LEU A 364 -9.36 21.08 -11.49
CA LEU A 364 -9.70 22.26 -10.67
C LEU A 364 -10.94 23.03 -11.13
N ASN A 365 -11.44 22.76 -12.34
CA ASN A 365 -12.61 23.41 -12.93
C ASN A 365 -13.90 22.59 -12.80
N ASN A 366 -13.76 21.29 -12.56
CA ASN A 366 -14.86 20.37 -12.30
C ASN A 366 -15.15 20.32 -10.80
#